data_AF-A0A8I0B2S8-F1
#
_entry.id   AF-A0A8I0B2S8-F1
#
_cell.length_a   1.000
_cell.length_b   1.000
_cell.length_c   1.000
_cell.angle_alpha   90.00
_cell.angle_beta   90.00
_cell.angle_gamma   90.00
#
_symmetry.space_group_name_H-M   'P 1'
#
loop_
_entity.id
_entity.type
_entity.pdbx_description
1 polymer ?
#
loop_
_entity_poly.entity_id
_entity_poly.type
_entity_poly.pdbx_seq_one_letter_code
_entity_poly.pdbx_strand_id
1 'polypeptide(L)'
;MRMGKILGLCLAALLAACSSAPMQGADGVSPAASSWMTPDLRHEESAQVTVRISPQELRGVVDRDAEIWRRGRQTVIAKLATDFLMRRMVLPITPSANTLGEMETYSQKGALTVAPEEATGDFVQSFQGRLVLDVGAAAAGRVVGLETDGYMAGSQQRVYVALPVQSLGLPTYVALFKAQPEAGEGWYRLGAIGEVTQVNEALMNGNIPAVLGNVEILMADRETEVGDVAIPLFASVEVVEQNRGASAASDEVVVTPHFMPTVTEPKIKK
;
A
#
# COMPACT_ATOMS: atom_id res chain seq x y z
N MET A 1 18.09 27.45 54.06
CA MET A 1 17.19 28.57 54.36
C MET A 1 17.30 29.61 53.24
N ARG A 2 16.14 29.95 52.65
CA ARG A 2 15.75 31.20 51.94
C ARG A 2 16.64 31.69 50.77
N MET A 3 16.10 31.65 49.54
CA MET A 3 15.42 32.76 48.83
C MET A 3 16.39 33.90 48.43
N GLY A 4 16.41 34.42 47.21
CA GLY A 4 15.56 34.19 46.05
C GLY A 4 15.80 35.22 44.94
N LYS A 5 15.03 35.03 43.86
CA LYS A 5 14.48 36.00 42.89
C LYS A 5 15.43 36.85 42.03
N ILE A 6 15.45 36.44 40.77
CA ILE A 6 15.83 37.20 39.57
C ILE A 6 14.74 38.25 39.26
N LEU A 7 15.10 39.54 39.30
CA LEU A 7 14.47 40.62 38.52
C LEU A 7 14.86 40.40 37.04
N GLY A 8 14.02 40.55 36.02
CA GLY A 8 12.97 41.53 35.80
C GLY A 8 13.24 42.10 34.40
N LEU A 9 12.58 41.57 33.37
CA LEU A 9 12.74 42.00 31.98
C LEU A 9 11.40 42.49 31.43
N CYS A 10 11.47 43.64 30.78
CA CYS A 10 10.39 44.57 30.54
C CYS A 10 9.36 44.10 29.51
N LEU A 11 8.15 44.57 29.82
CA LEU A 11 6.88 44.53 29.10
C LEU A 11 6.88 45.54 27.93
N ALA A 12 6.50 45.09 26.74
CA ALA A 12 5.95 45.92 25.65
C ALA A 12 5.11 45.00 24.74
N ALA A 13 3.79 45.04 24.83
CA ALA A 13 2.88 45.96 24.12
C ALA A 13 2.31 45.29 22.86
N LEU A 14 1.04 44.87 22.92
CA LEU A 14 0.17 44.81 21.76
C LEU A 14 -1.27 45.12 22.16
N LEU A 15 -1.75 46.24 21.61
CA LEU A 15 -3.11 46.76 21.70
C LEU A 15 -4.09 45.82 20.99
N ALA A 16 -5.13 45.37 21.69
CA ALA A 16 -6.33 44.82 21.08
C ALA A 16 -7.47 45.83 21.27
N ALA A 17 -7.84 46.50 20.18
CA ALA A 17 -9.05 47.29 20.09
C ALA A 17 -10.25 46.34 19.95
N CYS A 18 -11.11 46.32 20.96
CA CYS A 18 -12.44 45.73 20.86
C CYS A 18 -13.35 46.69 20.08
N SER A 19 -13.95 46.22 18.99
CA SER A 19 -15.15 46.85 18.43
C SER A 19 -16.22 45.78 18.16
N SER A 20 -17.43 46.13 18.58
CA SER A 20 -18.68 45.37 18.55
C SER A 20 -19.23 45.16 17.14
N ALA A 21 -19.80 43.98 16.89
CA ALA A 21 -20.69 43.68 15.77
C ALA A 21 -22.13 44.22 16.02
N PRO A 22 -23.14 44.07 15.15
CA PRO A 22 -23.16 43.84 13.67
C PRO A 22 -24.09 44.84 12.93
N MET A 23 -24.04 44.93 11.60
CA MET A 23 -25.22 45.32 10.79
C MET A 23 -25.26 44.59 9.44
N GLN A 24 -26.45 44.08 9.14
CA GLN A 24 -26.89 43.46 7.90
C GLN A 24 -26.98 44.49 6.77
N GLY A 25 -26.62 44.05 5.56
CA GLY A 25 -26.91 44.73 4.30
C GLY A 25 -26.66 43.76 3.16
N ALA A 26 -27.73 43.28 2.55
CA ALA A 26 -27.73 42.35 1.43
C ALA A 26 -27.14 43.01 0.18
N ASP A 27 -26.36 42.25 -0.59
CA ASP A 27 -26.45 42.26 -2.05
C ASP A 27 -25.90 40.95 -2.61
N GLY A 28 -26.68 40.38 -3.53
CA GLY A 28 -26.47 39.05 -4.08
C GLY A 28 -25.23 38.96 -4.96
N VAL A 29 -24.38 37.99 -4.64
CA VAL A 29 -23.61 37.25 -5.63
C VAL A 29 -23.64 35.79 -5.18
N SER A 30 -24.31 34.96 -5.96
CA SER A 30 -24.24 33.50 -5.84
C SER A 30 -22.77 33.07 -5.98
N PRO A 31 -22.15 32.36 -5.02
CA PRO A 31 -20.90 31.70 -5.29
C PRO A 31 -21.24 30.41 -6.04
N ALA A 32 -21.48 30.55 -7.34
CA ALA A 32 -21.30 29.44 -8.25
C ALA A 32 -19.83 29.00 -8.15
N ALA A 33 -19.65 27.81 -7.58
CA ALA A 33 -18.49 26.94 -7.77
C ALA A 33 -17.10 27.55 -7.53
N SER A 34 -16.75 27.77 -6.27
CA SER A 34 -15.38 27.51 -5.82
C SER A 34 -15.21 26.02 -5.47
N SER A 35 -15.46 25.14 -6.44
CA SER A 35 -15.00 23.74 -6.41
C SER A 35 -13.59 23.68 -7.00
N TRP A 36 -12.65 24.33 -6.33
CA TRP A 36 -11.25 24.28 -6.69
C TRP A 36 -10.59 23.40 -5.66
N MET A 37 -10.42 22.12 -6.03
CA MET A 37 -9.48 21.18 -5.44
C MET A 37 -9.54 21.10 -3.90
N THR A 38 -10.57 20.47 -3.35
CA THR A 38 -10.27 19.56 -2.24
C THR A 38 -9.48 18.41 -2.86
N PRO A 39 -8.19 18.24 -2.53
CA PRO A 39 -7.46 17.07 -3.00
C PRO A 39 -8.24 15.86 -2.54
N ASP A 40 -8.51 14.93 -3.47
CA ASP A 40 -9.04 13.63 -3.09
C ASP A 40 -7.99 12.97 -2.19
N LEU A 41 -8.25 12.91 -0.89
CA LEU A 41 -7.31 12.39 0.09
C LEU A 41 -7.34 10.86 0.14
N ARG A 42 -8.27 10.24 -0.60
CA ARG A 42 -8.41 8.79 -0.69
C ARG A 42 -8.07 8.32 -2.09
N HIS A 43 -7.08 7.45 -2.18
CA HIS A 43 -6.62 6.85 -3.41
C HIS A 43 -6.78 5.34 -3.34
N GLU A 44 -7.25 4.75 -4.43
CA GLU A 44 -7.45 3.32 -4.56
C GLU A 44 -6.81 2.81 -5.86
N GLU A 45 -6.28 1.59 -5.80
CA GLU A 45 -5.85 0.81 -6.95
C GLU A 45 -6.39 -0.62 -6.81
N SER A 46 -6.75 -1.22 -7.93
CA SER A 46 -7.25 -2.59 -7.97
C SER A 46 -6.59 -3.34 -9.12
N ALA A 47 -6.18 -4.58 -8.89
CA ALA A 47 -5.48 -5.40 -9.87
C ALA A 47 -5.87 -6.86 -9.75
N GLN A 48 -5.98 -7.52 -10.89
CA GLN A 48 -6.11 -8.97 -10.95
C GLN A 48 -4.76 -9.59 -11.34
N VAL A 49 -4.38 -10.68 -10.68
CA VAL A 49 -3.21 -11.47 -11.04
C VAL A 49 -3.59 -12.94 -11.09
N THR A 50 -2.94 -13.70 -11.97
CA THR A 50 -3.06 -15.15 -12.00
C THR A 50 -1.71 -15.74 -11.64
N VAL A 51 -1.69 -16.57 -10.61
CA VAL A 51 -0.50 -17.35 -10.23
C VAL A 51 -0.63 -18.74 -10.80
N ARG A 52 0.48 -19.24 -11.36
CA ARG A 52 0.65 -20.62 -11.78
C ARG A 52 1.76 -21.22 -10.94
N ILE A 53 1.46 -22.29 -10.22
CA ILE A 53 2.39 -22.94 -9.31
C ILE A 53 2.49 -24.40 -9.71
N SER A 54 3.69 -24.84 -10.04
CA SER A 54 3.94 -26.21 -10.45
C SER A 54 3.85 -27.18 -9.26
N PRO A 55 3.52 -28.46 -9.49
CA PRO A 55 3.56 -29.49 -8.44
C PRO A 55 4.93 -29.58 -7.77
N GLN A 56 5.99 -29.26 -8.52
CA GLN A 56 7.36 -29.33 -8.03
C GLN A 56 7.63 -28.29 -6.95
N GLU A 57 7.06 -27.09 -7.08
CA GLU A 57 7.19 -26.00 -6.12
C GLU A 57 6.38 -26.23 -4.84
N LEU A 58 5.33 -27.05 -4.92
CA LEU A 58 4.54 -27.46 -3.75
C LEU A 58 5.07 -28.73 -3.09
N ARG A 59 6.19 -29.31 -3.57
CA ARG A 59 6.80 -30.49 -2.94
C ARG A 59 7.34 -30.13 -1.56
N GLY A 60 6.92 -30.88 -0.54
CA GLY A 60 7.35 -30.66 0.84
C GLY A 60 6.66 -29.48 1.55
N VAL A 61 5.77 -28.76 0.87
CA VAL A 61 4.91 -27.75 1.51
C VAL A 61 3.84 -28.46 2.33
N VAL A 62 3.79 -28.15 3.63
CA VAL A 62 2.85 -28.77 4.59
C VAL A 62 1.43 -28.28 4.33
N ASP A 63 1.25 -26.97 4.17
CA ASP A 63 -0.04 -26.34 3.86
C ASP A 63 0.03 -25.68 2.48
N ARG A 64 -0.47 -26.40 1.48
CA ARG A 64 -0.46 -25.93 0.09
C ARG A 64 -1.37 -24.73 -0.12
N ASP A 65 -2.50 -24.68 0.59
CA ASP A 65 -3.48 -23.61 0.43
C ASP A 65 -2.92 -22.30 0.99
N ALA A 66 -2.29 -22.35 2.17
CA ALA A 66 -1.60 -21.20 2.74
C ALA A 66 -0.48 -20.70 1.82
N GLU A 67 0.27 -21.59 1.18
CA GLU A 67 1.34 -21.21 0.24
C GLU A 67 0.79 -20.57 -1.04
N ILE A 68 -0.29 -21.11 -1.62
CA ILE A 68 -0.95 -20.53 -2.80
C ILE A 68 -1.48 -19.14 -2.47
N TRP A 69 -2.13 -18.98 -1.31
CA TRP A 69 -2.59 -17.68 -0.81
C TRP A 69 -1.44 -16.70 -0.61
N ARG A 70 -0.34 -17.14 0.01
CA ARG A 70 0.84 -16.32 0.24
C ARG A 70 1.41 -15.81 -1.09
N ARG A 71 1.55 -16.68 -2.11
CA ARG A 71 2.05 -16.29 -3.44
C ARG A 71 1.06 -15.36 -4.17
N GLY A 72 -0.23 -15.66 -4.12
CA GLY A 72 -1.28 -14.80 -4.68
C GLY A 72 -1.24 -13.40 -4.11
N ARG A 73 -1.22 -13.29 -2.77
CA ARG A 73 -1.10 -12.03 -2.03
C ARG A 73 0.18 -11.28 -2.41
N GLN A 74 1.34 -11.93 -2.35
CA GLN A 74 2.60 -11.28 -2.68
C GLN A 74 2.61 -10.73 -4.11
N THR A 75 2.12 -11.52 -5.07
CA THR A 75 2.08 -11.12 -6.49
C THR A 75 1.13 -9.94 -6.69
N VAL A 76 -0.08 -9.98 -6.11
CA VAL A 76 -1.08 -8.93 -6.30
C VAL A 76 -0.65 -7.64 -5.61
N ILE A 77 -0.12 -7.71 -4.39
CA ILE A 77 0.33 -6.54 -3.64
C ILE A 77 1.56 -5.91 -4.30
N ALA A 78 2.52 -6.71 -4.79
CA ALA A 78 3.66 -6.17 -5.53
C ALA A 78 3.23 -5.40 -6.79
N LYS A 79 2.25 -5.94 -7.53
CA LYS A 79 1.65 -5.24 -8.67
C LYS A 79 0.98 -3.94 -8.26
N LEU A 80 0.12 -3.97 -7.24
CA LEU A 80 -0.59 -2.79 -6.73
C LEU A 80 0.38 -1.73 -6.21
N ALA A 81 1.43 -2.12 -5.49
CA ALA A 81 2.45 -1.21 -4.98
C ALA A 81 3.21 -0.52 -6.14
N THR A 82 3.53 -1.27 -7.19
CA THR A 82 4.13 -0.72 -8.42
C THR A 82 3.20 0.30 -9.07
N ASP A 83 1.94 -0.07 -9.30
CA ASP A 83 0.95 0.80 -9.94
C ASP A 83 0.73 2.09 -9.11
N PHE A 84 0.68 1.99 -7.77
CA PHE A 84 0.61 3.14 -6.86
C PHE A 84 1.83 4.07 -6.95
N LEU A 85 3.05 3.51 -6.94
CA LEU A 85 4.28 4.30 -7.04
C LEU A 85 4.41 5.00 -8.39
N MET A 86 3.98 4.35 -9.48
CA MET A 86 4.00 4.93 -10.82
C MET A 86 3.09 6.15 -10.97
N ARG A 87 2.08 6.31 -10.11
CA ARG A 87 1.25 7.54 -10.06
C ARG A 87 2.01 8.76 -9.55
N ARG A 88 3.19 8.59 -8.93
CA ARG A 88 4.07 9.66 -8.42
C ARG A 88 3.32 10.72 -7.59
N MET A 89 2.43 10.25 -6.73
CA MET A 89 1.51 11.10 -5.98
C MET A 89 2.27 12.08 -5.06
N VAL A 90 1.83 13.33 -5.06
CA VAL A 90 2.24 14.37 -4.11
C VAL A 90 0.99 14.86 -3.41
N LEU A 91 0.91 14.61 -2.10
CA LEU A 91 -0.30 14.76 -1.31
C LEU A 91 -0.05 15.69 -0.12
N PRO A 92 -1.03 16.52 0.28
CA PRO A 92 -0.97 17.22 1.53
C PRO A 92 -1.24 16.22 2.67
N ILE A 93 -0.30 16.09 3.60
CA ILE A 93 -0.44 15.22 4.77
C ILE A 93 -0.33 16.10 6.01
N THR A 94 -1.38 16.09 6.82
CA THR A 94 -1.38 16.73 8.14
C THR A 94 -1.14 15.67 9.19
N PRO A 95 0.06 15.57 9.79
CA PRO A 95 0.34 14.55 10.78
C PRO A 95 -0.53 14.78 12.02
N SER A 96 -1.48 13.88 12.29
CA SER A 96 -2.28 13.97 13.51
C SER A 96 -1.52 13.39 14.69
N ALA A 97 -1.56 14.09 15.83
CA ALA A 97 -1.01 13.61 17.09
C ALA A 97 -1.90 12.59 17.83
N ASN A 98 -2.99 12.12 17.19
CA ASN A 98 -3.95 11.23 17.84
C ASN A 98 -3.59 9.78 17.59
N THR A 99 -3.68 8.97 18.65
CA THR A 99 -3.61 7.51 18.54
C THR A 99 -4.92 6.99 17.97
N LEU A 100 -4.85 6.22 16.89
CA LEU A 100 -5.97 5.42 16.40
C LEU A 100 -6.17 4.20 17.31
N GLY A 101 -7.41 3.72 17.39
CA GLY A 101 -7.73 2.46 18.08
C GLY A 101 -7.15 1.24 17.34
N GLU A 102 -7.85 0.11 17.44
CA GLU A 102 -7.55 -1.03 16.57
C GLU A 102 -7.83 -0.66 15.11
N MET A 103 -6.91 -1.05 14.22
CA MET A 103 -7.01 -0.76 12.80
C MET A 103 -6.92 -2.07 12.02
N GLU A 104 -8.02 -2.46 11.39
CA GLU A 104 -8.06 -3.56 10.44
C GLU A 104 -7.55 -3.07 9.08
N THR A 105 -6.31 -3.44 8.75
CA THR A 105 -5.59 -2.99 7.55
C THR A 105 -5.60 -4.03 6.44
N TYR A 106 -6.08 -5.24 6.72
CA TYR A 106 -6.02 -6.34 5.77
C TYR A 106 -7.27 -7.22 5.81
N SER A 107 -7.76 -7.57 4.63
CA SER A 107 -8.86 -8.52 4.45
C SER A 107 -8.50 -9.57 3.41
N GLN A 108 -8.89 -10.82 3.67
CA GLN A 108 -8.74 -11.93 2.73
C GLN A 108 -10.03 -12.74 2.61
N LYS A 109 -10.48 -13.04 1.38
CA LYS A 109 -11.75 -13.76 1.15
C LYS A 109 -11.73 -14.71 -0.05
N GLY A 110 -12.56 -15.75 0.01
CA GLY A 110 -12.79 -16.70 -1.09
C GLY A 110 -12.10 -18.05 -0.88
N ALA A 111 -12.48 -19.03 -1.69
CA ALA A 111 -11.97 -20.40 -1.63
C ALA A 111 -11.09 -20.69 -2.85
N LEU A 112 -9.94 -21.32 -2.63
CA LEU A 112 -9.04 -21.70 -3.71
C LEU A 112 -9.69 -22.75 -4.61
N THR A 113 -9.46 -22.62 -5.91
CA THR A 113 -9.83 -23.64 -6.89
C THR A 113 -8.73 -24.71 -6.90
N VAL A 114 -8.91 -25.77 -6.11
CA VAL A 114 -7.83 -26.73 -5.79
C VAL A 114 -7.56 -27.77 -6.91
N ALA A 115 -8.28 -27.72 -8.03
CA ALA A 115 -8.06 -28.73 -9.07
C ALA A 115 -6.92 -28.28 -10.01
N PRO A 116 -5.82 -29.05 -10.11
CA PRO A 116 -4.71 -28.77 -11.01
C PRO A 116 -5.16 -28.85 -12.47
N GLU A 117 -4.47 -28.12 -13.33
CA GLU A 117 -4.66 -28.13 -14.78
C GLU A 117 -4.33 -29.52 -15.34
N GLU A 118 -5.23 -30.12 -16.13
CA GLU A 118 -5.11 -31.52 -16.56
C GLU A 118 -3.87 -31.80 -17.43
N ALA A 119 -3.44 -30.82 -18.23
CA ALA A 119 -2.32 -30.98 -19.16
C ALA A 119 -0.95 -30.89 -18.48
N THR A 120 -0.80 -30.02 -17.48
CA THR A 120 0.50 -29.70 -16.86
C THR A 120 0.59 -30.16 -15.40
N GLY A 121 -0.54 -30.39 -14.74
CA GLY A 121 -0.63 -30.59 -13.30
C GLY A 121 -0.49 -29.30 -12.50
N ASP A 122 -0.39 -28.13 -13.14
CA ASP A 122 -0.14 -26.87 -12.45
C ASP A 122 -1.38 -26.37 -11.71
N PHE A 123 -1.16 -25.76 -10.55
CA PHE A 123 -2.21 -25.03 -9.83
C PHE A 123 -2.30 -23.61 -10.38
N VAL A 124 -3.43 -23.29 -11.01
CA VAL A 124 -3.67 -21.96 -11.59
C VAL A 124 -4.76 -21.27 -10.80
N GLN A 125 -4.43 -20.17 -10.11
CA GLN A 125 -5.38 -19.41 -9.31
C GLN A 125 -5.32 -17.92 -9.64
N SER A 126 -6.48 -17.31 -9.84
CA SER A 126 -6.62 -15.87 -10.01
C SER A 126 -6.99 -15.19 -8.70
N PHE A 127 -6.39 -14.04 -8.44
CA PHE A 127 -6.61 -13.19 -7.28
C PHE A 127 -6.93 -11.78 -7.72
N GLN A 128 -7.93 -11.17 -7.10
CA GLN A 128 -8.25 -9.76 -7.20
C GLN A 128 -7.76 -9.08 -5.93
N GLY A 129 -6.94 -8.05 -6.09
CA GLY A 129 -6.45 -7.23 -4.99
C GLY A 129 -6.98 -5.82 -5.09
N ARG A 130 -7.03 -5.16 -3.94
CA ARG A 130 -7.27 -3.73 -3.80
C ARG A 130 -6.34 -3.17 -2.73
N LEU A 131 -5.78 -2.00 -3.00
CA LEU A 131 -4.96 -1.24 -2.06
C LEU A 131 -5.55 0.17 -1.95
N VAL A 132 -5.78 0.64 -0.72
CA VAL A 132 -6.39 1.93 -0.43
C VAL A 132 -5.47 2.72 0.49
N LEU A 133 -5.17 3.93 0.06
CA LEU A 133 -4.50 4.96 0.82
C LEU A 133 -5.54 6.02 1.17
N ASP A 134 -5.82 6.24 2.46
CA ASP A 134 -6.71 7.31 2.90
C ASP A 134 -5.96 8.25 3.84
N VAL A 135 -5.42 9.33 3.27
CA VAL A 135 -4.64 10.34 4.01
C VAL A 135 -5.54 11.20 4.91
N GLY A 136 -6.84 11.32 4.57
CA GLY A 136 -7.79 12.13 5.33
C GLY A 136 -8.22 11.45 6.63
N ALA A 137 -8.25 10.13 6.65
CA ALA A 137 -8.64 9.33 7.81
C ALA A 137 -7.45 8.72 8.59
N ALA A 138 -6.27 8.60 7.97
CA ALA A 138 -5.14 7.94 8.60
C ALA A 138 -4.39 8.81 9.60
N ALA A 139 -4.01 8.21 10.73
CA ALA A 139 -3.02 8.81 11.62
C ALA A 139 -1.62 8.50 11.10
N ALA A 140 -0.84 9.56 10.94
CA ALA A 140 0.46 9.48 10.30
C ALA A 140 1.55 9.04 11.28
N GLY A 141 2.15 7.90 11.01
CA GLY A 141 3.36 7.44 11.67
C GLY A 141 4.64 8.07 11.12
N ARG A 142 5.77 7.56 11.60
CA ARG A 142 7.11 8.02 11.22
C ARG A 142 8.10 6.88 11.13
N VAL A 143 9.01 6.97 10.18
CA VAL A 143 10.24 6.17 10.18
C VAL A 143 11.13 6.66 11.32
N VAL A 144 11.47 5.76 12.25
CA VAL A 144 12.25 6.07 13.46
C VAL A 144 13.65 5.46 13.44
N GLY A 145 13.92 4.52 12.52
CA GLY A 145 15.23 3.92 12.37
C GLY A 145 15.32 3.11 11.08
N LEU A 146 16.55 2.75 10.71
CA LEU A 146 16.87 1.91 9.57
C LEU A 146 17.63 0.67 10.10
N GLU A 147 17.41 -0.52 9.55
CA GLU A 147 18.11 -1.75 10.01
C GLU A 147 19.61 -1.70 9.68
N THR A 148 19.99 -0.99 8.62
CA THR A 148 21.38 -0.78 8.23
C THR A 148 21.74 0.69 8.36
N ASP A 149 22.84 1.00 9.08
CA ASP A 149 23.44 2.34 9.15
C ASP A 149 24.11 2.66 7.79
N GLY A 150 23.30 2.94 6.77
CA GLY A 150 23.82 3.21 5.44
C GLY A 150 22.74 3.41 4.39
N TYR A 151 22.96 4.42 3.54
CA TYR A 151 22.20 4.75 2.34
C TYR A 151 21.95 3.49 1.48
N MET A 152 20.69 3.12 1.31
CA MET A 152 20.30 2.02 0.42
C MET A 152 18.98 2.36 -0.27
N ALA A 153 19.02 2.50 -1.60
CA ALA A 153 17.83 2.53 -2.44
C ALA A 153 17.54 1.10 -2.93
N GLY A 154 16.35 0.54 -2.65
CA GLY A 154 15.93 -0.74 -3.23
C GLY A 154 14.83 -1.49 -2.48
N SER A 155 14.21 -2.46 -3.19
CA SER A 155 13.38 -3.52 -2.60
C SER A 155 14.25 -4.41 -1.71
N GLN A 156 13.77 -4.80 -0.52
CA GLN A 156 14.47 -5.53 0.56
C GLN A 156 15.19 -4.69 1.63
N GLN A 157 15.06 -3.36 1.60
CA GLN A 157 15.44 -2.56 2.77
C GLN A 157 14.48 -2.84 3.94
N ARG A 158 15.00 -2.90 5.16
CA ARG A 158 14.15 -2.91 6.36
C ARG A 158 14.27 -1.61 7.14
N VAL A 159 13.11 -1.09 7.54
CA VAL A 159 12.99 0.16 8.29
C VAL A 159 12.10 -0.04 9.50
N TYR A 160 12.34 0.75 10.54
CA TYR A 160 11.55 0.77 11.75
C TYR A 160 10.56 1.94 11.69
N VAL A 161 9.28 1.64 11.84
CA VAL A 161 8.21 2.65 11.77
C VAL A 161 7.43 2.67 13.07
N ALA A 162 7.30 3.86 13.66
CA ALA A 162 6.37 4.11 14.75
C ALA A 162 5.01 4.52 14.18
N LEU A 163 4.01 3.64 14.34
CA LEU A 163 2.63 3.88 13.89
C LEU A 163 1.77 4.28 15.10
N PRO A 164 1.00 5.38 15.04
CA PRO A 164 0.19 5.87 16.15
C PRO A 164 -1.11 5.06 16.30
N VAL A 165 -0.99 3.76 16.57
CA VAL A 165 -2.09 2.81 16.77
C VAL A 165 -1.92 2.09 18.11
N GLN A 166 -3.00 1.59 18.70
CA GLN A 166 -2.94 0.78 19.92
C GLN A 166 -2.52 -0.67 19.65
N SER A 167 -2.96 -1.21 18.52
CA SER A 167 -2.69 -2.58 18.09
C SER A 167 -2.67 -2.62 16.56
N LEU A 168 -1.87 -3.53 16.00
CA LEU A 168 -1.74 -3.71 14.57
C LEU A 168 -1.79 -5.20 14.20
N GLY A 169 -2.77 -5.57 13.39
CA GLY A 169 -2.88 -6.92 12.83
C GLY A 169 -1.88 -7.13 11.69
N LEU A 170 -1.37 -8.34 11.55
CA LEU A 170 -0.55 -8.74 10.39
C LEU A 170 -1.35 -9.63 9.43
N PRO A 171 -1.14 -9.49 8.11
CA PRO A 171 -0.21 -8.56 7.45
C PRO A 171 -0.75 -7.11 7.45
N THR A 172 0.15 -6.12 7.50
CA THR A 172 -0.18 -4.70 7.29
C THR A 172 0.76 -4.13 6.24
N TYR A 173 0.28 -3.21 5.41
CA TYR A 173 1.10 -2.48 4.45
C TYR A 173 1.18 -1.00 4.83
N VAL A 174 2.29 -0.36 4.52
CA VAL A 174 2.52 1.07 4.79
C VAL A 174 3.04 1.76 3.53
N ALA A 175 2.52 2.95 3.27
CA ALA A 175 3.06 3.89 2.30
C ALA A 175 4.00 4.87 3.02
N LEU A 176 5.18 5.06 2.46
CA LEU A 176 6.21 5.94 2.99
C LEU A 176 6.33 7.18 2.11
N PHE A 177 6.29 8.33 2.77
CA PHE A 177 6.13 9.64 2.16
C PHE A 177 7.29 10.54 2.55
N LYS A 178 7.95 11.09 1.53
CA LYS A 178 9.07 12.03 1.69
C LYS A 178 8.58 13.46 1.56
N ALA A 179 9.02 14.33 2.45
CA ALA A 179 8.68 15.76 2.39
C ALA A 179 9.08 16.36 1.03
N GLN A 180 8.22 17.23 0.48
CA GLN A 180 8.45 17.96 -0.76
C GLN A 180 8.44 19.46 -0.48
N PRO A 181 9.55 20.04 0.05
CA PRO A 181 9.60 21.45 0.41
C PRO A 181 9.35 22.38 -0.78
N GLU A 182 9.68 21.94 -2.00
CA GLU A 182 9.41 22.68 -3.25
C GLU A 182 7.92 22.85 -3.56
N ALA A 183 7.07 21.94 -3.08
CA ALA A 183 5.61 22.00 -3.25
C ALA A 183 4.91 22.79 -2.12
N GLY A 184 5.63 23.08 -1.02
CA GLY A 184 5.14 23.78 0.16
C GLY A 184 5.21 22.94 1.44
N GLU A 185 5.06 23.61 2.59
CA GLU A 185 4.99 22.92 3.88
C GLU A 185 3.77 21.98 3.93
N GLY A 186 3.95 20.78 4.49
CA GLY A 186 2.88 19.78 4.60
C GLY A 186 2.64 18.95 3.35
N TRP A 187 3.38 19.17 2.26
CA TRP A 187 3.31 18.35 1.06
C TRP A 187 4.34 17.23 1.07
N TYR A 188 3.89 16.03 0.73
CA TYR A 188 4.74 14.85 0.71
C TYR A 188 4.53 14.05 -0.56
N ARG A 189 5.60 13.45 -1.06
CA ARG A 189 5.58 12.55 -2.21
C ARG A 189 5.66 11.11 -1.75
N LEU A 190 4.83 10.25 -2.33
CA LEU A 190 4.95 8.81 -2.15
C LEU A 190 6.33 8.35 -2.66
N GLY A 191 7.13 7.77 -1.77
CA GLY A 191 8.49 7.31 -2.07
C GLY A 191 8.63 5.79 -2.08
N ALA A 192 7.95 5.10 -1.17
CA ALA A 192 8.04 3.64 -1.06
C ALA A 192 6.75 3.03 -0.48
N ILE A 193 6.60 1.72 -0.67
CA ILE A 193 5.56 0.89 -0.05
C ILE A 193 6.23 -0.33 0.56
N GLY A 194 5.86 -0.66 1.79
CA GLY A 194 6.41 -1.78 2.55
C GLY A 194 5.37 -2.64 3.24
N GLU A 195 5.75 -3.85 3.61
CA GLU A 195 4.99 -4.78 4.45
C GLU A 195 5.53 -4.73 5.87
N VAL A 196 4.66 -4.55 6.86
CA VAL A 196 4.99 -4.74 8.26
C VAL A 196 5.11 -6.24 8.50
N THR A 197 6.32 -6.70 8.81
CA THR A 197 6.62 -8.13 9.00
C THR A 197 6.60 -8.53 10.48
N GLN A 198 6.85 -7.58 11.37
CA GLN A 198 6.85 -7.79 12.82
C GLN A 198 6.33 -6.56 13.54
N VAL A 199 5.69 -6.79 14.67
CA VAL A 199 5.19 -5.76 15.58
C VAL A 199 5.89 -5.95 16.92
N ASN A 200 6.65 -4.95 17.34
CA ASN A 200 7.32 -4.90 18.63
C ASN A 200 6.47 -4.11 19.64
N GLU A 201 6.86 -4.19 20.92
CA GLU A 201 6.11 -3.57 22.02
C GLU A 201 5.84 -2.07 21.81
N ALA A 202 4.75 -1.60 22.43
CA ALA A 202 4.31 -0.23 22.36
C ALA A 202 5.39 0.73 22.88
N LEU A 203 5.69 1.75 22.07
CA LEU A 203 6.60 2.83 22.39
C LEU A 203 5.84 4.14 22.53
N MET A 204 6.45 5.09 23.23
CA MET A 204 5.99 6.48 23.23
C MET A 204 6.71 7.23 22.11
N ASN A 205 5.99 7.65 21.07
CA ASN A 205 6.50 8.59 20.08
C ASN A 205 6.19 10.01 20.56
N GLY A 206 7.10 10.57 21.35
CA GLY A 206 6.80 11.76 22.16
C GLY A 206 5.79 11.42 23.26
N ASN A 207 4.59 12.01 23.20
CA ASN A 207 3.49 11.75 24.15
C ASN A 207 2.39 10.84 23.58
N ILE A 208 2.60 10.28 22.39
CA ILE A 208 1.58 9.51 21.67
C ILE A 208 1.96 8.03 21.75
N PRO A 209 1.08 7.16 22.30
CA PRO A 209 1.25 5.72 22.18
C PRO A 209 1.36 5.31 20.71
N ALA A 210 2.40 4.54 20.40
CA ALA A 210 2.68 4.04 19.08
C ALA A 210 3.14 2.58 19.15
N VAL A 211 2.91 1.86 18.06
CA VAL A 211 3.44 0.52 17.86
C VAL A 211 4.68 0.62 16.96
N LEU A 212 5.75 -0.07 17.35
CA LEU A 212 6.95 -0.18 16.53
C LEU A 212 6.82 -1.35 15.56
N GLY A 213 6.72 -1.07 14.27
CA GLY A 213 6.69 -2.07 13.21
C GLY A 213 8.04 -2.21 12.51
N ASN A 214 8.46 -3.45 12.26
CA ASN A 214 9.53 -3.75 11.31
C ASN A 214 8.91 -3.82 9.92
N VAL A 215 9.34 -2.94 9.01
CA VAL A 215 8.80 -2.82 7.67
C VAL A 215 9.83 -3.29 6.66
N GLU A 216 9.48 -4.27 5.84
CA GLU A 216 10.24 -4.67 4.66
C GLU A 216 9.73 -3.90 3.44
N ILE A 217 10.60 -3.15 2.78
CA ILE A 217 10.26 -2.37 1.59
C ILE A 217 10.01 -3.32 0.41
N LEU A 218 8.77 -3.34 -0.06
CA LEU A 218 8.36 -4.11 -1.24
C LEU A 218 8.84 -3.42 -2.51
N MET A 219 8.60 -2.11 -2.61
CA MET A 219 8.92 -1.28 -3.77
C MET A 219 9.26 0.14 -3.34
N ALA A 220 10.20 0.78 -4.04
CA ALA A 220 10.61 2.15 -3.81
C ALA A 220 10.90 2.89 -5.12
N ASP A 221 10.33 4.09 -5.28
CA ASP A 221 10.74 5.11 -6.28
C ASP A 221 11.79 6.05 -5.67
N ARG A 222 11.83 6.16 -4.35
CA ARG A 222 12.76 7.02 -3.60
C ARG A 222 13.29 6.34 -2.34
N GLU A 223 14.46 6.80 -1.92
CA GLU A 223 15.08 6.41 -0.66
C GLU A 223 14.20 6.79 0.54
N THR A 224 14.17 5.88 1.51
CA THR A 224 13.49 6.07 2.80
C THR A 224 14.50 6.56 3.84
N GLU A 225 14.14 7.62 4.55
CA GLU A 225 14.97 8.24 5.60
C GLU A 225 14.23 8.29 6.95
N VAL A 226 15.00 8.43 8.02
CA VAL A 226 14.45 8.71 9.35
C VAL A 226 13.70 10.05 9.31
N GLY A 227 12.47 10.05 9.83
CA GLY A 227 11.57 11.20 9.80
C GLY A 227 10.57 11.20 8.63
N ASP A 228 10.72 10.32 7.64
CA ASP A 228 9.72 10.14 6.60
C ASP A 228 8.38 9.72 7.21
N VAL A 229 7.30 10.16 6.56
CA VAL A 229 5.93 9.92 7.03
C VAL A 229 5.47 8.54 6.61
N ALA A 230 4.90 7.78 7.54
CA ALA A 230 4.34 6.47 7.25
C ALA A 230 2.82 6.49 7.39
N ILE A 231 2.10 6.10 6.35
CA ILE A 231 0.65 5.99 6.34
C ILE A 231 0.27 4.52 6.15
N PRO A 232 -0.45 3.91 7.10
CA PRO A 232 -0.97 2.56 6.89
C PRO A 232 -1.93 2.50 5.71
N LEU A 233 -1.85 1.41 4.96
CA LEU A 233 -2.71 1.13 3.82
C LEU A 233 -3.73 0.07 4.20
N PHE A 234 -4.94 0.19 3.66
CA PHE A 234 -5.88 -0.92 3.67
C PHE A 234 -5.67 -1.77 2.42
N ALA A 235 -5.49 -3.07 2.61
CA ALA A 235 -5.34 -4.05 1.53
C ALA A 235 -6.43 -5.11 1.62
N SER A 236 -7.04 -5.47 0.49
CA SER A 236 -7.93 -6.63 0.42
C SER A 236 -7.53 -7.54 -0.73
N VAL A 237 -7.48 -8.84 -0.49
CA VAL A 237 -7.20 -9.85 -1.51
C VAL A 237 -8.29 -10.91 -1.53
N GLU A 238 -8.88 -11.12 -2.69
CA GLU A 238 -9.98 -12.04 -2.90
C GLU A 238 -9.64 -13.04 -4.01
N VAL A 239 -10.08 -14.28 -3.85
CA VAL A 239 -10.01 -15.27 -4.93
C VAL A 239 -11.04 -14.92 -6.00
N VAL A 240 -10.60 -14.90 -7.25
CA VAL A 240 -11.51 -14.84 -8.40
C VAL A 240 -11.92 -16.26 -8.76
N GLU A 241 -13.22 -16.53 -8.65
CA GLU A 241 -13.80 -17.80 -9.09
C GLU A 241 -13.53 -18.00 -10.58
N GLN A 242 -12.86 -19.09 -10.92
CA GLN A 242 -12.67 -19.46 -12.32
C GLN A 242 -13.95 -20.16 -12.80
N ASN A 243 -14.71 -19.47 -13.66
CA ASN A 243 -15.77 -20.12 -14.42
C ASN A 243 -15.13 -21.13 -15.40
N ARG A 244 -14.98 -22.38 -14.95
CA ARG A 244 -14.53 -23.51 -15.80
C ARG A 244 -15.47 -23.81 -16.97
N GLY A 245 -16.60 -23.12 -17.07
CA GLY A 245 -17.57 -23.21 -18.17
C GLY A 245 -17.25 -22.40 -19.43
N ALA A 246 -16.17 -21.60 -19.45
CA ALA A 246 -15.77 -20.85 -20.65
C ALA A 246 -14.70 -21.56 -21.50
N SER A 247 -14.58 -22.89 -21.38
CA SER A 247 -13.92 -23.73 -22.38
C SER A 247 -14.95 -24.19 -23.43
N ALA A 248 -15.47 -23.27 -24.21
CA ALA A 248 -16.13 -23.57 -25.48
C ALA A 248 -16.17 -22.29 -26.34
N ALA A 249 -15.58 -22.36 -27.53
CA ALA A 249 -15.49 -21.34 -28.57
C ALA A 249 -14.39 -20.26 -28.40
N SER A 250 -13.13 -20.68 -28.25
CA SER A 250 -12.11 -20.05 -29.09
C SER A 250 -12.20 -20.71 -30.46
N ASP A 251 -12.59 -19.96 -31.48
CA ASP A 251 -12.47 -20.39 -32.89
C ASP A 251 -11.00 -20.79 -33.14
N GLU A 252 -10.73 -22.08 -33.05
CA GLU A 252 -9.49 -22.65 -33.54
C GLU A 252 -9.57 -22.59 -35.07
N VAL A 253 -9.05 -21.50 -35.63
CA VAL A 253 -8.82 -21.42 -37.08
C VAL A 253 -7.67 -22.38 -37.37
N VAL A 254 -8.02 -23.64 -37.61
CA VAL A 254 -7.13 -24.64 -38.20
C VAL A 254 -6.84 -24.19 -39.62
N VAL A 255 -5.76 -23.41 -39.79
CA VAL A 255 -5.20 -23.16 -41.12
C VAL A 255 -4.59 -24.48 -41.58
N THR A 256 -5.33 -25.21 -42.40
CA THR A 256 -4.79 -26.37 -43.12
C THR A 256 -3.76 -25.85 -44.11
N PRO A 257 -2.46 -26.23 -44.01
CA PRO A 257 -1.51 -25.86 -45.04
C PRO A 257 -1.92 -26.53 -46.36
N HIS A 258 -2.16 -25.72 -47.40
CA HIS A 258 -2.28 -26.20 -48.76
C HIS A 258 -0.94 -26.85 -49.15
N PHE A 259 -0.98 -28.16 -49.41
CA PHE A 259 0.09 -29.09 -49.79
C PHE A 259 0.78 -29.87 -48.65
N MET A 260 0.40 -31.15 -48.57
CA MET A 260 1.30 -32.22 -48.14
C MET A 260 1.83 -32.94 -49.39
N PRO A 261 3.15 -33.01 -49.62
CA PRO A 261 3.70 -33.97 -50.56
C PRO A 261 3.50 -35.38 -50.00
N THR A 262 2.88 -36.25 -50.79
CA THR A 262 2.67 -37.66 -50.44
C THR A 262 4.03 -38.36 -50.37
N VAL A 263 4.55 -38.58 -49.15
CA VAL A 263 5.72 -39.44 -48.94
C VAL A 263 5.25 -40.87 -49.17
N THR A 264 5.69 -41.47 -50.28
CA THR A 264 5.45 -42.88 -50.56
C THR A 264 6.59 -43.67 -49.91
N GLU A 265 6.29 -44.49 -48.91
CA GLU A 265 7.28 -45.37 -48.29
C GLU A 265 7.85 -46.36 -49.33
N PRO A 266 9.17 -46.60 -49.35
CA PRO A 266 9.76 -47.59 -50.23
C PRO A 266 9.40 -49.00 -49.78
N LYS A 267 8.79 -49.78 -50.68
CA LYS A 267 8.51 -51.21 -50.47
C LYS A 267 9.82 -51.99 -50.30
N ILE A 268 9.97 -52.61 -49.13
CA ILE A 268 10.98 -53.62 -48.84
C ILE A 268 10.78 -54.79 -49.83
N LYS A 269 11.85 -55.19 -50.54
CA LYS A 269 11.90 -56.48 -51.22
C LYS A 269 12.74 -57.46 -50.38
N LYS A 270 12.17 -58.65 -50.19
CA LYS A 270 12.82 -59.86 -49.66
C LYS A 270 13.99 -60.29 -50.54
#